data_AF-A0A6C8WJE8-F1
#
_entry.id   AF-A0A6C8WJE8-F1
#
_cell.length_a   1.000
_cell.length_b   1.000
_cell.length_c   1.000
_cell.angle_alpha   90.00
_cell.angle_beta   90.00
_cell.angle_gamma   90.00
#
_symmetry.space_group_name_H-M   'P 1'
#
loop_
_entity.id
_entity.type
_entity.pdbx_description
1 polymer ?
#
loop_
_entity_poly.entity_id
_entity_poly.type
_entity_poly.pdbx_seq_one_letter_code
_entity_poly.pdbx_strand_id
1 'polypeptide(L)' 'MNRKVLALLVPALLVAGAANAAEVYNKNGNKLDLYGKVDGLRYFSDNAGDDGDQSYARFGFKGET' A
#
# COMPACT_ATOMS: atom_id res chain seq x y z
N MET A 1 14.02 -5.49 -24.86
CA MET A 1 12.76 -5.75 -24.11
C MET A 1 11.58 -5.60 -25.06
N ASN A 2 10.71 -6.61 -25.15
CA ASN A 2 9.65 -6.70 -26.16
C ASN A 2 8.49 -5.74 -25.79
N ARG A 3 8.19 -4.72 -26.61
CA ARG A 3 7.22 -3.63 -26.29
C ARG A 3 5.83 -4.14 -25.87
N LYS A 4 5.43 -5.32 -26.36
CA LYS A 4 4.17 -5.99 -26.00
C LYS A 4 4.09 -6.35 -24.51
N VAL A 5 5.20 -6.79 -23.92
CA VAL A 5 5.27 -7.14 -22.49
C VAL A 5 5.16 -5.89 -21.63
N LEU A 6 5.82 -4.80 -22.06
CA LEU A 6 5.76 -3.52 -21.36
C LEU A 6 4.34 -2.93 -21.39
N ALA A 7 3.64 -3.02 -22.53
CA ALA A 7 2.28 -2.55 -22.69
C ALA A 7 1.25 -3.29 -21.81
N LEU A 8 1.50 -4.56 -21.49
CA LEU A 8 0.64 -5.35 -20.58
C LEU A 8 1.02 -5.15 -19.10
N LEU A 9 2.30 -4.88 -18.82
CA LEU A 9 2.78 -4.63 -17.46
C LEU A 9 2.22 -3.34 -16.85
N VAL A 10 2.12 -2.26 -17.64
CA VAL A 10 1.68 -0.95 -17.10
C VAL A 10 0.23 -1.02 -16.57
N PRO A 11 -0.77 -1.52 -17.32
CA PRO A 11 -2.13 -1.66 -16.81
C PRO A 11 -2.24 -2.63 -15.62
N ALA A 12 -1.49 -3.75 -15.67
CA ALA A 12 -1.52 -4.74 -14.59
C ALA A 12 -1.00 -4.17 -13.25
N LEU A 13 0.06 -3.36 -13.29
CA LEU A 13 0.61 -2.67 -12.12
C LEU A 13 -0.36 -1.60 -11.57
N LEU A 14 -1.06 -0.88 -12.44
CA LEU A 14 -2.09 0.10 -12.06
C LEU A 14 -3.27 -0.54 -11.32
N VAL A 15 -3.76 -1.69 -11.81
CA VAL A 15 -4.89 -2.41 -11.19
C VAL A 15 -4.50 -3.04 -9.85
N ALA A 16 -3.28 -3.57 -9.74
CA ALA A 16 -2.81 -4.19 -8.50
C ALA A 16 -2.71 -3.21 -7.31
N GLY A 17 -2.51 -1.91 -7.57
CA GLY A 17 -2.44 -0.88 -6.53
C GLY A 17 -3.80 -0.47 -5.93
N ALA A 18 -4.90 -0.67 -6.67
CA ALA A 18 -6.24 -0.25 -6.24
C ALA A 18 -7.03 -1.33 -5.48
N ALA A 19 -6.64 -2.60 -5.58
CA ALA A 19 -7.42 -3.72 -5.05
C ALA A 19 -7.47 -3.84 -3.51
N ASN A 20 -6.57 -3.15 -2.80
CA ASN A 20 -6.41 -3.30 -1.34
C ASN A 20 -6.92 -2.10 -0.52
N ALA A 21 -7.53 -1.11 -1.18
CA ALA A 21 -8.06 0.06 -0.49
C ALA A 21 -9.54 -0.16 -0.14
N ALA A 22 -9.94 0.18 1.08
CA ALA A 22 -11.33 0.14 1.49
C ALA A 22 -12.02 1.43 1.04
N GLU A 23 -13.03 1.32 0.18
CA GLU A 23 -13.85 2.45 -0.22
C GLU A 23 -14.75 2.87 0.95
N VAL A 24 -14.53 4.08 1.48
CA VAL A 24 -15.27 4.59 2.66
C VAL A 24 -16.35 5.59 2.24
N TYR A 25 -16.18 6.24 1.08
CA TYR A 25 -17.14 7.18 0.54
C TYR A 25 -17.10 7.19 -0.99
N ASN A 26 -18.28 7.19 -1.61
CA ASN A 26 -18.43 7.33 -3.06
C ASN A 26 -19.76 7.99 -3.40
N LYS A 27 -19.71 9.24 -3.84
CA LYS A 27 -20.91 10.00 -4.21
C LYS A 27 -20.58 11.08 -5.24
N ASN A 28 -21.43 11.20 -6.26
CA ASN A 28 -21.36 12.25 -7.29
C ASN A 28 -19.97 12.35 -7.96
N GLY A 29 -19.35 11.21 -8.27
CA GLY A 29 -18.01 11.16 -8.86
C GLY A 29 -16.85 11.37 -7.88
N ASN A 30 -17.13 11.71 -6.61
CA ASN A 30 -16.10 11.85 -5.58
C ASN A 30 -15.96 10.54 -4.81
N LYS A 31 -14.75 9.99 -4.77
CA LYS A 31 -14.42 8.76 -4.06
C LYS A 31 -13.33 9.02 -3.02
N LEU A 32 -13.45 8.40 -1.85
CA LEU A 32 -12.42 8.40 -0.80
C LEU A 32 -12.16 6.96 -0.35
N ASP A 33 -10.91 6.55 -0.53
CA ASP A 33 -10.41 5.28 -0.06
C ASP A 33 -9.53 5.46 1.17
N LEU A 34 -9.69 4.56 2.15
CA LEU A 34 -8.78 4.37 3.27
C LEU A 34 -7.91 3.16 2.98
N TYR A 35 -6.59 3.31 3.09
CA TYR A 35 -5.65 2.22 2.90
C TYR A 35 -4.57 2.27 3.98
N GLY A 36 -3.89 1.14 4.17
CA GLY A 36 -2.81 1.05 5.13
C GLY A 36 -2.28 -0.35 5.29
N LYS A 37 -1.29 -0.48 6.17
CA LYS A 37 -0.73 -1.76 6.58
C LYS A 37 -0.36 -1.75 8.06
N VAL A 38 -0.38 -2.93 8.64
CA VAL A 38 0.19 -3.21 9.96
C VAL A 38 1.26 -4.27 9.75
N ASP A 39 2.45 -4.02 10.25
CA ASP A 39 3.63 -4.87 10.05
C ASP A 39 4.19 -5.23 11.43
N GLY A 40 4.05 -6.51 11.79
CA GLY A 40 4.61 -7.06 13.01
C GLY A 40 6.07 -7.40 12.78
N LEU A 41 6.97 -6.63 13.40
CA LEU A 41 8.40 -6.68 13.11
C LEU A 41 9.20 -6.74 14.40
N ARG A 42 10.17 -7.64 14.48
CA ARG A 42 11.14 -7.66 15.56
C ARG A 42 12.55 -7.71 14.98
N TYR A 43 13.41 -6.84 15.49
CA TYR A 43 14.83 -6.89 15.21
C TYR A 43 15.53 -7.72 16.28
N PHE A 44 16.40 -8.62 15.81
CA PHE A 44 17.29 -9.40 16.65
C PHE A 44 18.70 -8.84 16.49
N SER A 45 19.29 -8.36 17.58
CA SER A 45 20.61 -7.71 17.57
C SER A 45 21.36 -7.97 18.86
N ASP A 46 22.69 -8.08 18.76
CA ASP A 46 23.56 -8.16 19.94
C ASP A 46 23.70 -6.78 20.63
N ASN A 47 23.42 -5.69 19.92
CA ASN A 47 23.35 -4.35 20.51
C ASN A 47 21.96 -4.13 21.12
N ALA A 48 21.89 -4.03 22.46
CA ALA A 48 20.64 -3.88 23.19
C ALA A 48 19.84 -2.61 22.83
N GLY A 49 20.48 -1.58 22.29
CA GLY A 49 19.78 -0.37 21.80
C GLY A 49 19.00 -0.60 20.51
N ASP A 50 19.37 -1.62 19.74
CA ASP A 50 18.81 -1.92 18.41
C ASP A 50 17.97 -3.22 18.39
N ASP A 51 18.08 -4.07 19.41
CA ASP A 51 17.24 -5.25 19.60
C ASP A 51 15.86 -4.86 20.12
N GLY A 52 14.82 -5.41 19.51
CA GLY A 52 13.47 -5.21 20.05
C GLY A 52 12.36 -5.22 19.02
N ASP A 53 11.17 -4.95 19.53
CA ASP A 53 9.98 -4.77 18.71
C ASP A 53 10.10 -3.47 17.90
N GLN A 54 9.90 -3.60 16.60
CA GLN A 54 9.90 -2.52 15.63
C GLN A 54 8.59 -2.51 14.82
N SER A 55 7.55 -3.15 15.37
CA SER A 55 6.24 -3.21 14.73
C SER A 55 5.70 -1.81 14.46
N TYR A 56 5.10 -1.64 13.30
CA TYR A 56 4.59 -0.34 12.88
C TYR A 56 3.31 -0.47 12.06
N ALA A 57 2.55 0.61 12.04
CA ALA A 57 1.38 0.76 11.20
C ALA A 57 1.51 2.03 10.34
N ARG A 58 0.98 1.97 9.12
CA ARG A 58 0.88 3.14 8.22
C ARG A 58 -0.49 3.16 7.60
N PHE A 59 -1.12 4.32 7.63
CA PHE A 59 -2.44 4.54 7.05
C PHE A 59 -2.41 5.79 6.16
N GLY A 60 -3.30 5.83 5.18
CA GLY A 60 -3.43 6.94 4.25
C GLY A 60 -4.82 7.00 3.63
N PHE A 61 -5.14 8.17 3.11
CA PHE A 61 -6.38 8.44 2.38
C PHE A 61 -6.06 8.72 0.92
N LYS A 62 -6.88 8.18 0.01
CA LYS A 62 -6.81 8.48 -1.42
C LYS A 62 -8.15 9.05 -1.87
N GLY A 63 -8.15 10.30 -2.31
CA GLY A 63 -9.33 10.97 -2.87
C GLY A 63 -9.25 11.03 -4.39
N GLU A 64 -10.39 10.84 -5.06
CA GLU A 64 -10.56 11.01 -6.51
C GLU A 64 -11.78 11.92 -6.75
N THR A 65 -11.66 12.85 -7.72
CA THR A 65 -12.71 13.80 -8.15
C THR A 65 -12.88 13.78 -9.65
#